data_AF-A0A402BQ97-F1
#
_entry.id   AF-A0A402BQ97-F1
#
_cell.length_a   1.000
_cell.length_b   1.000
_cell.length_c   1.000
_cell.angle_alpha   90.00
_cell.angle_beta   90.00
_cell.angle_gamma   90.00
#
_symmetry.space_group_name_H-M   'P 1'
#
loop_
_entity.id
_entity.type
_entity.pdbx_description
1 polymer ?
#
loop_
_entity_poly.entity_id
_entity_poly.type
_entity_poly.pdbx_seq_one_letter_code
_entity_poly.pdbx_strand_id
1 'polypeptide(L)'
;MLPAIFEFSATTLSVFFCAIAIKLADDYLDRDLDTLTGRKNWAHFLENGTMFYAMLMLIIASGLNPLISMPLFLSSYIIGMFNDLKQVFPSKLSGWQESLLILIIGIIIFKWEHMLFSLLFIIAVQLIDDCIDYKIDTMAGHRNFAHKFGIIESLLIAGLAILSAAWLNERIFAPVLCGTILFYLGLFYKEATR
;
A
#
# COMPACT_ATOMS: atom_id res chain seq x y z
N MET A 1 -6.62 -1.40 30.50
CA MET A 1 -5.25 -1.56 29.94
C MET A 1 -5.15 -2.76 29.02
N LEU A 2 -5.49 -3.98 29.48
CA LEU A 2 -5.47 -5.20 28.64
C LEU A 2 -6.26 -5.10 27.32
N PRO A 3 -7.48 -4.49 27.27
CA PRO A 3 -8.24 -4.36 26.03
C PRO A 3 -7.55 -3.43 25.02
N ALA A 4 -7.01 -2.30 25.49
CA ALA A 4 -6.33 -1.33 24.64
C ALA A 4 -5.03 -1.89 24.04
N ILE A 5 -4.27 -2.67 24.83
CA ILE A 5 -3.06 -3.36 24.33
C ILE A 5 -3.45 -4.38 23.26
N PHE A 6 -4.50 -5.16 23.51
CA PHE A 6 -4.99 -6.14 22.54
C PHE A 6 -5.44 -5.50 21.23
N GLU A 7 -6.25 -4.43 21.28
CA GLU A 7 -6.70 -3.68 20.10
C GLU A 7 -5.52 -3.07 19.32
N PHE A 8 -4.54 -2.52 20.04
CA PHE A 8 -3.32 -1.98 19.43
C PHE A 8 -2.54 -3.07 18.69
N SER A 9 -2.28 -4.20 19.35
CA SER A 9 -1.56 -5.34 18.77
C SER A 9 -2.32 -5.96 17.59
N ALA A 10 -3.64 -6.13 17.71
CA ALA A 10 -4.48 -6.66 16.64
C ALA A 10 -4.46 -5.74 15.41
N THR A 11 -4.53 -4.42 15.61
CA THR A 11 -4.46 -3.44 14.52
C THR A 11 -3.07 -3.43 13.88
N THR A 12 -2.01 -3.46 14.68
CA THR A 12 -0.62 -3.55 14.21
C THR A 12 -0.40 -4.78 13.33
N LEU A 13 -0.85 -5.96 13.79
CA LEU A 13 -0.76 -7.21 13.05
C LEU A 13 -1.64 -7.19 11.79
N SER A 14 -2.85 -6.65 11.88
CA SER A 14 -3.75 -6.48 10.73
C SER A 14 -3.07 -5.67 9.61
N VAL A 15 -2.44 -4.55 9.97
CA VAL A 15 -1.74 -3.68 9.01
C VAL A 15 -0.50 -4.37 8.45
N PHE A 16 0.26 -5.08 9.27
CA PHE A 16 1.42 -5.87 8.81
C PHE A 16 1.02 -6.91 7.74
N PHE A 17 -0.03 -7.70 7.99
CA PHE A 17 -0.52 -8.67 7.00
C PHE A 17 -1.13 -7.99 5.77
N CYS A 18 -1.81 -6.85 5.94
CA CYS A 18 -2.31 -6.05 4.83
C CYS A 18 -1.17 -5.55 3.93
N ALA A 19 -0.08 -5.06 4.52
CA ALA A 19 1.09 -4.61 3.77
C ALA A 19 1.74 -5.75 2.99
N ILE A 20 1.83 -6.95 3.57
CA ILE A 20 2.27 -8.15 2.83
C ILE A 20 1.33 -8.45 1.65
N ALA A 21 0.02 -8.38 1.86
CA ALA A 21 -0.95 -8.63 0.79
C ALA A 21 -0.81 -7.62 -0.36
N ILE A 22 -0.68 -6.33 -0.03
CA ILE A 22 -0.46 -5.25 -1.01
C ILE A 22 0.83 -5.50 -1.77
N LYS A 23 1.95 -5.76 -1.06
CA LYS A 23 3.25 -5.97 -1.72
C LYS A 23 3.27 -7.21 -2.61
N LEU A 24 2.63 -8.30 -2.20
CA LEU A 24 2.53 -9.50 -3.03
C LEU A 24 1.70 -9.25 -4.30
N ALA A 25 0.61 -8.48 -4.19
CA ALA A 25 -0.19 -8.12 -5.35
C ALA A 25 0.60 -7.21 -6.31
N ASP A 26 1.32 -6.23 -5.77
CA ASP A 26 2.20 -5.32 -6.49
C ASP A 26 3.32 -6.08 -7.23
N ASP A 27 4.09 -6.91 -6.52
CA ASP A 27 5.15 -7.75 -7.09
C ASP A 27 4.63 -8.70 -8.19
N TYR A 28 3.37 -9.16 -8.08
CA TYR A 28 2.76 -10.01 -9.10
C TYR A 28 2.44 -9.22 -10.37
N LEU A 29 1.92 -8.00 -10.24
CA LEU A 29 1.59 -7.12 -11.37
C LEU A 29 2.86 -6.65 -12.09
N ASP A 30 3.92 -6.37 -11.33
CA ASP A 30 5.20 -5.89 -11.88
C ASP A 30 6.13 -7.00 -12.38
N ARG A 31 5.72 -8.27 -12.27
CA ARG A 31 6.54 -9.44 -12.62
C ARG A 31 7.18 -9.37 -14.01
N ASP A 32 6.43 -8.92 -15.01
CA ASP A 32 6.93 -8.86 -16.39
C ASP A 32 8.00 -7.78 -16.55
N LEU A 33 7.81 -6.61 -15.92
CA LEU A 33 8.78 -5.50 -15.92
C LEU A 33 10.04 -5.88 -15.12
N ASP A 34 9.87 -6.49 -13.95
CA ASP A 34 10.95 -6.97 -13.10
C ASP A 34 11.78 -8.07 -13.79
N THR A 35 11.13 -8.95 -14.56
CA THR A 35 11.83 -9.99 -15.33
C THR A 35 12.69 -9.37 -16.44
N LEU A 36 12.20 -8.33 -17.11
CA LEU A 36 12.96 -7.61 -18.16
C LEU A 36 14.17 -6.87 -17.61
N THR A 37 14.11 -6.41 -16.35
CA THR A 37 15.18 -5.65 -15.68
C THR A 37 16.11 -6.55 -14.85
N GLY A 38 15.81 -7.84 -14.76
CA GLY A 38 16.56 -8.82 -13.98
C GLY A 38 16.35 -8.71 -12.46
N ARG A 39 15.35 -7.96 -12.00
CA ARG A 39 15.00 -7.81 -10.59
C ARG A 39 14.24 -9.05 -10.11
N LYS A 40 14.70 -9.67 -9.02
CA LYS A 40 14.03 -10.83 -8.40
C LYS A 40 13.19 -10.41 -7.19
N ASN A 41 11.90 -10.22 -7.41
CA ASN A 41 10.91 -9.89 -6.38
C ASN A 41 10.32 -11.16 -5.71
N TRP A 42 9.28 -11.02 -4.89
CA TRP A 42 8.66 -12.17 -4.21
C TRP A 42 7.83 -13.02 -5.18
N ALA A 43 7.24 -12.41 -6.21
CA ALA A 43 6.50 -13.12 -7.24
C ALA A 43 7.36 -14.07 -8.06
N HIS A 44 8.66 -13.81 -8.18
CA HIS A 44 9.59 -14.77 -8.80
C HIS A 44 9.76 -16.05 -7.97
N PHE A 45 9.69 -15.97 -6.64
CA PHE A 45 9.84 -17.14 -5.75
C PHE A 45 8.54 -17.92 -5.58
N LEU A 46 7.41 -17.21 -5.49
CA LEU A 46 6.09 -17.79 -5.27
C LEU A 46 5.35 -18.12 -6.58
N GLU A 47 5.86 -17.61 -7.71
CA GLU A 47 5.31 -17.78 -9.05
C GLU A 47 3.79 -17.51 -9.11
N ASN A 48 3.03 -18.49 -9.61
CA ASN A 48 1.57 -18.39 -9.73
C ASN A 48 0.86 -18.44 -8.36
N GLY A 49 1.55 -18.85 -7.30
CA GLY A 49 1.04 -18.86 -5.93
C GLY A 49 0.94 -17.47 -5.30
N THR A 50 1.64 -16.46 -5.86
CA THR A 50 1.76 -15.11 -5.26
C THR A 50 0.40 -14.49 -4.93
N MET A 51 -0.55 -14.53 -5.87
CA MET A 51 -1.89 -13.96 -5.65
C MET A 51 -2.69 -14.74 -4.61
N PHE A 52 -2.54 -16.06 -4.53
CA PHE A 52 -3.20 -16.86 -3.49
C PHE A 52 -2.69 -16.50 -2.09
N TYR A 53 -1.37 -16.28 -1.95
CA TYR A 53 -0.80 -15.80 -0.69
C TYR A 53 -1.22 -14.37 -0.39
N ALA A 54 -1.31 -13.48 -1.38
CA ALA A 54 -1.82 -12.12 -1.19
C ALA A 54 -3.26 -12.15 -0.62
N MET A 55 -4.14 -12.97 -1.22
CA MET A 55 -5.51 -13.16 -0.75
C MET A 55 -5.56 -13.74 0.67
N LEU A 56 -4.74 -14.74 0.98
CA LEU A 56 -4.67 -15.33 2.32
C LEU A 56 -4.26 -14.29 3.37
N MET A 57 -3.24 -13.48 3.08
CA MET A 57 -2.77 -12.42 3.97
C MET A 57 -3.84 -11.33 4.17
N LEU A 58 -4.58 -10.97 3.11
CA LEU A 58 -5.71 -10.04 3.22
C LEU A 58 -6.86 -10.60 4.06
N ILE A 59 -7.17 -11.90 3.94
CA ILE A 59 -8.18 -12.56 4.77
C ILE A 59 -7.77 -12.51 6.24
N ILE A 60 -6.51 -12.81 6.56
CA ILE A 60 -5.99 -12.72 7.93
C ILE A 60 -6.06 -11.27 8.45
N ALA A 61 -5.62 -10.30 7.64
CA ALA A 61 -5.65 -8.89 7.99
C ALA A 61 -7.08 -8.40 8.30
N SER A 62 -8.03 -8.72 7.42
CA SER A 62 -9.44 -8.35 7.57
C SER A 62 -10.13 -9.08 8.71
N GLY A 63 -9.73 -10.30 9.05
CA GLY A 63 -10.19 -11.02 10.24
C GLY A 63 -9.75 -10.38 11.55
N LEU A 64 -8.58 -9.72 11.57
CA LEU A 64 -8.05 -9.03 12.75
C LEU A 64 -8.65 -7.63 12.94
N ASN A 65 -8.70 -6.82 11.87
CA ASN A 65 -9.29 -5.49 11.91
C ASN A 65 -9.76 -5.03 10.51
N PRO A 66 -11.02 -5.31 10.13
CA PRO A 66 -11.52 -4.97 8.80
C PRO A 66 -11.74 -3.47 8.60
N LEU A 67 -11.97 -2.71 9.69
CA LEU A 67 -12.19 -1.26 9.63
C LEU A 67 -10.93 -0.48 9.23
N ILE A 68 -9.75 -1.10 9.32
CA ILE A 68 -8.47 -0.47 8.99
C ILE A 68 -7.83 -1.13 7.76
N SER A 69 -7.70 -2.46 7.75
CA SER A 69 -7.03 -3.17 6.65
C SER A 69 -7.76 -3.03 5.32
N MET A 70 -9.10 -3.12 5.29
CA MET A 70 -9.84 -3.02 4.03
C MET A 70 -9.73 -1.61 3.41
N PRO A 71 -9.93 -0.50 4.16
CA PRO A 71 -9.63 0.83 3.63
C PRO A 71 -8.19 1.02 3.15
N LEU A 72 -7.18 0.48 3.86
CA LEU A 72 -5.78 0.54 3.41
C LEU A 72 -5.59 -0.17 2.06
N PHE A 73 -6.16 -1.37 1.90
CA PHE A 73 -6.09 -2.11 0.64
C PHE A 73 -6.85 -1.42 -0.50
N LEU A 74 -8.05 -0.88 -0.23
CA LEU A 74 -8.79 -0.11 -1.23
C LEU A 74 -8.05 1.17 -1.63
N SER A 75 -7.40 1.83 -0.67
CA SER A 75 -6.56 2.99 -0.95
C SER A 75 -5.34 2.62 -1.80
N SER A 76 -4.66 1.51 -1.53
CA SER A 76 -3.53 1.07 -2.39
C SER A 76 -3.99 0.77 -3.82
N TYR A 77 -5.17 0.19 -3.98
CA TYR A 77 -5.79 0.01 -5.30
C TYR A 77 -6.05 1.36 -6.01
N ILE A 78 -6.66 2.33 -5.31
CA ILE A 78 -6.93 3.66 -5.88
C ILE A 78 -5.65 4.37 -6.31
N ILE A 79 -4.63 4.37 -5.43
CA ILE A 79 -3.36 5.06 -5.67
C ILE A 79 -2.55 4.37 -6.76
N GLY A 80 -2.52 3.03 -6.79
CA GLY A 80 -1.83 2.26 -7.83
C GLY A 80 -2.36 2.57 -9.24
N MET A 81 -3.63 2.93 -9.38
CA MET A 81 -4.22 3.31 -10.68
C MET A 81 -3.89 4.71 -11.16
N PHE A 82 -3.32 5.59 -10.32
CA PHE A 82 -3.10 6.98 -10.71
C PHE A 82 -2.16 7.16 -11.89
N ASN A 83 -1.30 6.18 -12.16
CA ASN A 83 -0.40 6.20 -13.32
C ASN A 83 -1.11 6.00 -14.66
N ASP A 84 -2.28 5.33 -14.69
CA ASP A 84 -3.00 4.96 -15.93
C ASP A 84 -4.52 5.17 -15.84
N LEU A 85 -4.94 6.37 -15.40
CA LEU A 85 -6.36 6.72 -15.21
C LEU A 85 -7.26 6.60 -16.46
N LYS A 86 -6.66 6.56 -17.66
CA LYS A 86 -7.38 6.43 -18.95
C LYS A 86 -7.40 5.00 -19.48
N GLN A 87 -6.64 4.09 -18.88
CA GLN A 87 -6.67 2.68 -19.27
C GLN A 87 -8.03 2.09 -18.91
N VAL A 88 -8.57 1.27 -19.81
CA VAL A 88 -9.84 0.57 -19.62
C VAL A 88 -9.53 -0.82 -19.04
N PHE A 89 -10.12 -1.11 -17.88
CA PHE A 89 -9.94 -2.37 -17.15
C PHE A 89 -10.99 -3.42 -17.56
N PRO A 90 -10.89 -4.68 -17.12
CA PRO A 90 -11.86 -5.74 -17.45
C PRO A 90 -13.32 -5.42 -17.10
N SER A 91 -13.55 -4.49 -16.15
CA SER A 91 -14.88 -3.95 -15.83
C SER A 91 -15.49 -3.06 -16.93
N LYS A 92 -14.70 -2.72 -17.96
CA LYS A 92 -14.95 -1.73 -19.00
C LYS A 92 -14.99 -0.28 -18.50
N LEU A 93 -14.61 -0.04 -17.26
CA LEU A 93 -14.44 1.30 -16.71
C LEU A 93 -13.00 1.77 -16.89
N SER A 94 -12.83 3.09 -17.03
CA SER A 94 -11.50 3.70 -16.97
C SER A 94 -10.99 3.74 -15.53
N GLY A 95 -9.68 3.75 -15.31
CA GLY A 95 -9.08 3.80 -13.97
C GLY A 95 -9.66 4.89 -13.06
N TRP A 96 -9.93 6.10 -13.57
CA TRP A 96 -10.55 7.14 -12.73
C TRP A 96 -11.97 6.79 -12.25
N GLN A 97 -12.75 6.09 -13.09
CA GLN A 97 -14.11 5.66 -12.76
C GLN A 97 -14.08 4.54 -11.72
N GLU A 98 -13.17 3.58 -11.86
CA GLU A 98 -12.99 2.52 -10.85
C GLU A 98 -12.52 3.11 -9.52
N SER A 99 -11.49 3.97 -9.53
CA SER A 99 -11.00 4.62 -8.32
C SER A 99 -12.09 5.43 -7.62
N LEU A 100 -12.91 6.19 -8.36
CA LEU A 100 -14.02 6.94 -7.78
C LEU A 100 -15.11 6.02 -7.21
N LEU A 101 -15.45 4.95 -7.92
CA LEU A 101 -16.44 3.98 -7.45
C LEU A 101 -15.98 3.28 -6.16
N ILE A 102 -14.72 2.81 -6.12
CA ILE A 102 -14.13 2.19 -4.94
C ILE A 102 -14.03 3.17 -3.78
N LEU A 103 -13.71 4.44 -4.04
CA LEU A 103 -13.71 5.48 -3.01
C LEU A 103 -15.09 5.67 -2.38
N ILE A 104 -16.14 5.78 -3.20
CA ILE A 104 -17.52 5.94 -2.73
C ILE A 104 -17.95 4.72 -1.92
N ILE A 105 -17.68 3.51 -2.43
CA ILE A 105 -17.98 2.25 -1.73
C ILE A 105 -17.24 2.21 -0.38
N GLY A 106 -15.95 2.55 -0.37
CA GLY A 106 -15.13 2.58 0.84
C GLY A 106 -15.67 3.56 1.88
N ILE A 107 -16.07 4.76 1.48
CA ILE A 107 -16.68 5.76 2.36
C ILE A 107 -18.00 5.25 2.97
N ILE A 108 -18.85 4.61 2.17
CA ILE A 108 -20.15 4.08 2.63
C ILE A 108 -19.96 2.94 3.63
N ILE A 109 -19.03 2.02 3.37
CA ILE A 109 -18.84 0.82 4.20
C ILE A 109 -18.03 1.12 5.47
N PHE A 110 -16.94 1.88 5.35
CA PHE A 110 -15.94 2.05 6.42
C PHE A 110 -15.97 3.42 7.08
N LYS A 111 -16.91 4.29 6.71
CA LYS A 111 -16.94 5.72 7.08
C LYS A 111 -15.85 6.53 6.38
N TRP A 112 -16.16 7.80 6.16
CA TRP A 112 -15.27 8.73 5.47
C TRP A 112 -13.92 8.93 6.21
N GLU A 113 -13.92 8.92 7.54
CA GLU A 113 -12.72 9.12 8.36
C GLU A 113 -11.67 8.03 8.11
N HIS A 114 -12.06 6.75 8.14
CA HIS A 114 -11.14 5.64 7.91
C HIS A 114 -10.65 5.59 6.46
N MET A 115 -11.54 5.84 5.50
CA MET A 115 -11.16 5.84 4.09
C MET A 115 -10.19 6.98 3.74
N LEU A 116 -10.47 8.21 4.23
CA LEU A 116 -9.59 9.35 4.01
C LEU A 116 -8.25 9.19 4.72
N PHE A 117 -8.25 8.66 5.95
CA PHE A 117 -7.04 8.31 6.67
C PHE A 117 -6.18 7.34 5.84
N SER A 118 -6.78 6.25 5.35
CA SER A 118 -6.07 5.24 4.58
C SER A 118 -5.56 5.78 3.25
N LEU A 119 -6.31 6.65 2.56
CA LEU A 119 -5.83 7.31 1.33
C LEU A 119 -4.59 8.16 1.60
N LEU A 120 -4.64 9.03 2.61
CA LEU A 120 -3.49 9.88 2.98
C LEU A 120 -2.29 9.04 3.39
N PHE A 121 -2.51 8.01 4.19
CA PHE A 121 -1.43 7.14 4.65
C PHE A 121 -0.79 6.37 3.49
N ILE A 122 -1.58 5.78 2.60
CA ILE A 122 -1.06 5.06 1.43
C ILE A 122 -0.36 6.00 0.45
N ILE A 123 -0.88 7.22 0.22
CA ILE A 123 -0.18 8.23 -0.60
C ILE A 123 1.22 8.49 -0.03
N ALA A 124 1.33 8.66 1.29
CA ALA A 124 2.62 8.90 1.91
C ALA A 124 3.58 7.70 1.75
N VAL A 125 3.08 6.49 2.00
CA VAL A 125 3.88 5.26 1.86
C VAL A 125 4.38 5.11 0.42
N GLN A 126 3.48 5.23 -0.58
CA GLN A 126 3.85 5.12 -1.99
C GLN A 126 4.87 6.17 -2.41
N LEU A 127 4.72 7.43 -1.97
CA LEU A 127 5.67 8.49 -2.29
C LEU A 127 7.05 8.26 -1.65
N ILE A 128 7.09 7.66 -0.45
CA ILE A 128 8.35 7.30 0.21
C ILE A 128 9.02 6.15 -0.53
N ASP A 129 8.27 5.11 -0.90
CA ASP A 129 8.77 3.98 -1.69
C ASP A 129 9.33 4.46 -3.03
N ASP A 130 8.58 5.29 -3.75
CA ASP A 130 9.00 5.94 -4.99
C ASP A 130 10.32 6.73 -4.80
N CYS A 131 10.51 7.41 -3.68
CA CYS A 131 11.77 8.09 -3.39
C CYS A 131 12.94 7.12 -3.14
N ILE A 132 12.68 6.00 -2.46
CA ILE A 132 13.68 4.97 -2.15
C ILE A 132 14.10 4.23 -3.43
N ASP A 133 13.13 3.83 -4.24
CA ASP A 133 13.34 3.08 -5.48
C ASP A 133 13.74 3.97 -6.67
N TYR A 134 13.79 5.30 -6.49
CA TYR A 134 14.05 6.29 -7.54
C TYR A 134 15.16 5.89 -8.53
N LYS A 135 16.33 5.47 -8.01
CA LYS A 135 17.48 5.10 -8.86
C LYS A 135 17.24 3.82 -9.66
N ILE A 136 16.59 2.84 -9.06
CA ILE A 136 16.30 1.53 -9.68
C ILE A 136 15.24 1.73 -10.77
N ASP A 137 14.20 2.49 -10.45
CA ASP A 137 13.09 2.77 -11.37
C ASP A 137 13.51 3.61 -12.58
N THR A 138 14.49 4.52 -12.38
CA THR A 138 15.09 5.29 -13.49
C THR A 138 15.67 4.37 -14.55
N MET A 139 16.36 3.31 -14.12
CA MET A 139 17.04 2.37 -15.03
C MET A 139 16.07 1.41 -15.69
N ALA A 140 14.96 1.11 -15.02
CA ALA A 140 13.94 0.17 -15.46
C ALA A 140 12.82 0.79 -16.30
N GLY A 141 12.71 2.13 -16.31
CA GLY A 141 11.60 2.83 -16.96
C GLY A 141 10.27 2.70 -16.20
N HIS A 142 10.33 2.34 -14.90
CA HIS A 142 9.15 2.32 -14.04
C HIS A 142 8.60 3.73 -13.86
N ARG A 143 7.27 3.81 -13.76
CA ARG A 143 6.54 5.08 -13.60
C ARG A 143 6.47 5.41 -12.12
N ASN A 144 7.27 6.39 -11.71
CA ASN A 144 7.45 6.74 -10.31
C ASN A 144 7.18 8.24 -10.10
N PHE A 145 6.43 8.59 -9.07
CA PHE A 145 6.01 9.97 -8.79
C PHE A 145 7.19 10.87 -8.46
N ALA A 146 8.26 10.35 -7.86
CA ALA A 146 9.48 11.10 -7.59
C ALA A 146 10.21 11.51 -8.87
N HIS A 147 10.03 10.80 -9.99
CA HIS A 147 10.48 11.27 -11.32
C HIS A 147 9.65 12.42 -11.86
N LYS A 148 8.33 12.38 -11.65
CA LYS A 148 7.40 13.36 -12.21
C LYS A 148 7.41 14.68 -11.43
N PHE A 149 7.47 14.59 -10.10
CA PHE A 149 7.37 15.75 -9.20
C PHE A 149 8.72 16.19 -8.64
N GLY A 150 9.70 15.29 -8.58
CA GLY A 150 10.96 15.49 -7.85
C GLY A 150 10.94 14.82 -6.47
N ILE A 151 12.12 14.45 -5.99
CA ILE A 151 12.29 13.75 -4.69
C ILE A 151 11.85 14.64 -3.53
N ILE A 152 12.23 15.92 -3.56
CA ILE A 152 11.94 16.86 -2.46
C ILE A 152 10.42 17.10 -2.37
N GLU A 153 9.78 17.35 -3.50
CA GLU A 153 8.35 17.57 -3.63
C GLU A 153 7.56 16.35 -3.16
N SER A 154 8.01 15.15 -3.55
CA SER A 154 7.39 13.88 -3.14
C SER A 154 7.51 13.67 -1.64
N LEU A 155 8.67 13.94 -1.04
CA LEU A 155 8.86 13.85 0.42
C LEU A 155 8.05 14.90 1.18
N LEU A 156 7.90 16.12 0.66
CA LEU A 156 7.06 17.15 1.27
C LEU A 156 5.57 16.74 1.26
N ILE A 157 5.09 16.22 0.14
CA ILE A 157 3.71 15.72 0.03
C ILE A 157 3.52 14.51 0.96
N ALA A 158 4.46 13.58 1.01
CA ALA A 158 4.41 12.45 1.93
C ALA A 158 4.36 12.91 3.40
N GLY A 159 5.19 13.88 3.79
CA GLY A 159 5.18 14.47 5.12
C GLY A 159 3.85 15.13 5.47
N LEU A 160 3.29 15.94 4.56
CA LEU A 160 1.97 16.55 4.74
C LEU A 160 0.86 15.49 4.86
N ALA A 161 0.93 14.43 4.06
CA ALA A 161 -0.05 13.34 4.09
C ALA A 161 0.03 12.55 5.41
N ILE A 162 1.23 12.25 5.94
CA ILE A 162 1.43 11.62 7.25
C ILE A 162 0.87 12.50 8.36
N LEU A 163 1.20 13.79 8.38
CA LEU A 163 0.70 14.73 9.38
C LEU A 163 -0.82 14.86 9.34
N SER A 164 -1.40 14.89 8.13
CA SER A 164 -2.85 14.93 7.94
C SER A 164 -3.52 13.64 8.40
N ALA A 165 -2.92 12.47 8.12
CA ALA A 165 -3.42 11.18 8.60
C ALA A 165 -3.36 11.09 10.13
N ALA A 166 -2.26 11.54 10.74
CA ALA A 166 -2.11 11.58 12.20
C ALA A 166 -3.14 12.50 12.86
N TRP A 167 -3.39 13.67 12.26
CA TRP A 167 -4.39 14.63 12.74
C TRP A 167 -5.82 14.09 12.61
N LEU A 168 -6.13 13.40 11.51
CA LEU A 168 -7.48 12.88 11.25
C LEU A 168 -7.88 11.79 12.24
N ASN A 169 -6.95 10.90 12.60
CA ASN A 169 -7.23 9.83 13.55
C ASN A 169 -5.99 9.38 14.33
N GLU A 170 -5.71 10.09 15.41
CA GLU A 170 -4.57 9.84 16.30
C GLU A 170 -4.57 8.41 16.88
N ARG A 171 -5.74 7.86 17.17
CA ARG A 171 -5.87 6.55 17.82
C ARG A 171 -5.40 5.40 16.93
N ILE A 172 -5.72 5.46 15.64
CA ILE A 172 -5.34 4.41 14.67
C ILE A 172 -3.97 4.67 14.06
N PHE A 173 -3.50 5.92 14.08
CA PHE A 173 -2.22 6.29 13.47
C PHE A 173 -1.04 5.49 14.03
N ALA A 174 -0.90 5.45 15.36
CA ALA A 174 0.21 4.76 16.01
C ALA A 174 0.29 3.25 15.68
N PRO A 175 -0.78 2.43 15.79
CA PRO A 175 -0.70 1.02 15.42
C PRO A 175 -0.52 0.80 13.91
N VAL A 176 -1.09 1.66 13.05
CA VAL A 176 -0.88 1.59 11.59
C VAL A 176 0.58 1.86 11.24
N LEU A 177 1.17 2.91 11.82
CA LEU A 177 2.58 3.23 11.64
C LEU A 177 3.47 2.09 12.15
N CYS A 178 3.16 1.51 13.32
CA CYS A 178 3.92 0.39 13.87
C CYS A 178 3.86 -0.84 12.96
N GLY A 179 2.68 -1.22 12.47
CA GLY A 179 2.53 -2.36 11.56
C GLY A 179 3.27 -2.17 10.24
N THR A 180 3.25 -0.94 9.71
CA THR A 180 3.98 -0.55 8.50
C THR A 180 5.50 -0.61 8.73
N ILE A 181 6.01 -0.05 9.83
CA ILE A 181 7.43 -0.11 10.18
C ILE A 181 7.90 -1.57 10.34
N LEU A 182 7.12 -2.42 11.02
CA LEU A 182 7.45 -3.84 11.17
C LEU A 182 7.57 -4.54 9.81
N PHE A 183 6.70 -4.21 8.86
CA PHE A 183 6.77 -4.71 7.50
C PHE A 183 8.07 -4.28 6.80
N TYR A 184 8.39 -2.98 6.78
CA TYR A 184 9.61 -2.47 6.14
C TYR A 184 10.88 -3.00 6.80
N LEU A 185 10.93 -3.13 8.12
CA LEU A 185 12.05 -3.76 8.82
C LEU A 185 12.27 -5.20 8.36
N GLY A 186 11.19 -5.96 8.18
CA GLY A 186 11.24 -7.31 7.62
C GLY A 186 11.74 -7.33 6.18
N LEU A 187 11.34 -6.36 5.36
CA LEU A 187 11.76 -6.22 3.96
C LEU A 187 13.25 -5.89 3.86
N PHE A 188 13.73 -4.88 4.59
CA PHE A 188 15.16 -4.50 4.61
C PHE A 188 16.05 -5.60 5.18
N TYR A 189 15.59 -6.34 6.20
CA TYR A 189 16.35 -7.48 6.72
C TYR A 189 16.57 -8.56 5.66
N LYS A 190 15.55 -8.83 4.84
CA LYS A 190 15.64 -9.78 3.72
C LYS A 190 16.58 -9.28 2.62
N GLU A 191 16.61 -7.98 2.35
CA GLU A 191 17.54 -7.40 1.38
C GLU A 191 18.99 -7.42 1.85
N ALA A 192 19.24 -7.14 3.13
CA ALA A 192 20.58 -7.17 3.72
C ALA A 192 21.20 -8.57 3.81
N THR A 193 20.39 -9.62 3.69
CA THR A 193 20.83 -11.03 3.80
C THR A 193 20.91 -11.76 2.45
N ARG A 194 20.58 -11.09 1.34
CA ARG A 194 20.75 -11.57 -0.04
C ARG A 194 22.07 -11.10 -0.63
#